data_AF-I2F351-F1
#
_entry.id   AF-I2F351-F1
#
_cell.length_a   1.000
_cell.length_b   1.000
_cell.length_c   1.000
_cell.angle_alpha   90.00
_cell.angle_beta   90.00
_cell.angle_gamma   90.00
#
_symmetry.space_group_name_H-M   'P 1'
#
loop_
_entity.id
_entity.type
_entity.pdbx_description
1 polymer ?
#
loop_
_entity_poly.entity_id
_entity_poly.type
_entity_poly.pdbx_seq_one_letter_code
_entity_poly.pdbx_strand_id
1 'polypeptide(L)'
;MQGARSIALQTLSFFDANGYISFRKLDIALSTLSSQDRSFCMNIIYGCLRKRVSIDFELSRFLTKPSKLPHAVLNALRIGAFQILYMKSIPEYAALKSSVDMIGVKEFKGLVNAVLRKLINEGPAERKPLNILYSHPEWLVNYWREFAWIDDFEELLEYNQTPPVQTVISFGRENELIKNGFLFDKSEYSDLSCVFQKGSSIENLQIIDEIEYLLSKTAIPVLTHKGSLTGKINSIPWLLHTLTPEKIDGYSKVAVELLGNFSREHNEFIYYSQAFTVEENKHALDVLEGFEPVMMEDFFAEHKISARFDGKGYWLQPWKAPATCYLARVRSAN
;
A
#
# COMPACT_ATOMS: atom_id res chain seq x y z
N MET A 1 18.67 5.21 24.87
CA MET A 1 17.95 5.52 23.62
C MET A 1 17.15 4.30 23.20
N GLN A 2 15.94 4.47 22.68
CA GLN A 2 15.15 3.36 22.14
C GLN A 2 15.73 2.94 20.78
N GLY A 3 15.95 1.65 20.57
CA GLY A 3 16.42 1.13 19.28
C GLY A 3 15.30 0.99 18.25
N ALA A 4 15.66 0.86 16.97
CA ALA A 4 14.73 0.72 15.85
C ALA A 4 13.61 -0.31 16.05
N ARG A 5 13.93 -1.48 16.61
CA ARG A 5 12.94 -2.55 16.90
C ARG A 5 11.93 -2.14 17.98
N SER A 6 12.37 -1.40 18.99
CA SER A 6 11.50 -0.91 20.06
C SER A 6 10.50 0.13 19.54
N ILE A 7 10.96 1.04 18.67
CA ILE A 7 10.10 2.02 18.00
C ILE A 7 9.09 1.32 17.07
N ALA A 8 9.53 0.33 16.30
CA ALA A 8 8.64 -0.48 15.47
C ALA A 8 7.57 -1.21 16.32
N LEU A 9 7.98 -1.80 17.45
CA LEU A 9 7.07 -2.46 18.38
C LEU A 9 6.00 -1.51 18.92
N GLN A 10 6.40 -0.32 19.37
CA GLN A 10 5.47 0.69 19.87
C GLN A 10 4.52 1.17 18.78
N THR A 11 5.02 1.38 17.57
CA THR A 11 4.22 1.82 16.42
C THR A 11 3.17 0.79 16.04
N LEU A 12 3.55 -0.49 15.93
CA LEU A 12 2.62 -1.57 15.60
C LEU A 12 1.62 -1.81 16.73
N SER A 13 2.04 -1.69 17.99
CA SER A 13 1.14 -1.83 19.14
C SER A 13 0.15 -0.66 19.24
N PHE A 14 0.59 0.55 18.91
CA PHE A 14 -0.28 1.72 18.80
C PHE A 14 -1.30 1.51 17.66
N PHE A 15 -0.85 1.04 16.50
CA PHE A 15 -1.71 0.73 15.38
C PHE A 15 -2.78 -0.30 15.77
N ASP A 16 -2.41 -1.40 16.42
CA ASP A 16 -3.36 -2.43 16.82
C ASP A 16 -4.42 -1.92 17.83
N ALA A 17 -4.05 -0.95 18.67
CA ALA A 17 -4.97 -0.34 19.63
C ALA A 17 -5.87 0.75 19.03
N ASN A 18 -5.47 1.41 17.94
CA ASN A 18 -6.14 2.62 17.45
C ASN A 18 -6.62 2.55 15.98
N GLY A 19 -6.15 1.58 15.19
CA GLY A 19 -6.51 1.43 13.78
C GLY A 19 -5.80 2.39 12.82
N TYR A 20 -4.80 3.15 13.26
CA TYR A 20 -4.01 4.05 12.40
C TYR A 20 -2.57 4.24 12.87
N ILE A 21 -1.68 4.67 11.96
CA ILE A 21 -0.31 5.05 12.29
C ILE A 21 -0.27 6.56 12.59
N SER A 22 0.24 6.91 13.77
CA SER A 22 0.47 8.31 14.13
C SER A 22 1.81 8.79 13.58
N PHE A 23 1.85 9.23 12.31
CA PHE A 23 3.07 9.71 11.65
C PHE A 23 3.84 10.76 12.45
N ARG A 24 3.15 11.74 13.06
CA ARG A 24 3.80 12.72 13.95
C ARG A 24 4.62 12.07 15.07
N LYS A 25 4.07 11.04 15.73
CA LYS A 25 4.77 10.32 16.81
C LYS A 25 5.92 9.48 16.25
N LEU A 26 5.70 8.84 15.11
CA LEU A 26 6.71 8.05 14.43
C LEU A 26 7.90 8.92 14.00
N ASP A 27 7.66 10.07 13.37
CA ASP A 27 8.69 10.99 12.90
C ASP A 27 9.56 11.51 14.05
N ILE A 28 8.93 11.87 15.18
CA ILE A 28 9.66 12.27 16.39
C ILE A 28 10.55 11.13 16.87
N ALA A 29 10.05 9.89 16.93
CA ALA A 29 10.84 8.74 17.36
C ALA A 29 11.98 8.43 16.39
N LEU A 30 11.73 8.47 15.08
CA LEU A 30 12.71 8.25 14.02
C LEU A 30 13.82 9.30 14.02
N SER A 31 13.53 10.54 14.45
CA SER A 31 14.52 11.61 14.53
C SER A 31 15.70 11.29 15.47
N THR A 32 15.47 10.40 16.43
CA THR A 32 16.49 9.92 17.39
C THR A 32 17.41 8.83 16.85
N LEU A 33 17.10 8.28 15.66
CA LEU A 33 17.83 7.18 15.05
C LEU A 33 18.81 7.67 13.97
N SER A 34 19.85 6.88 13.72
CA SER A 34 20.71 7.02 12.54
C SER A 34 19.90 6.81 11.24
N SER A 35 20.40 7.28 10.09
CA SER A 35 19.71 7.06 8.79
C SER A 35 19.48 5.56 8.51
N GLN A 36 20.49 4.73 8.81
CA GLN A 36 20.40 3.28 8.65
C GLN A 36 19.34 2.66 9.58
N ASP A 37 19.31 3.07 10.85
CA ASP A 37 18.32 2.58 11.81
C ASP A 37 16.90 3.05 11.50
N ARG A 38 16.73 4.25 10.93
CA ARG A 38 15.42 4.72 10.43
C ARG A 38 14.91 3.84 9.31
N SER A 39 15.76 3.58 8.31
CA SER A 39 15.42 2.69 7.19
C SER A 39 15.05 1.29 7.69
N PHE A 40 15.85 0.75 8.62
CA PHE A 40 15.57 -0.54 9.26
C PHE A 40 14.25 -0.56 10.05
N CYS A 41 13.96 0.49 10.83
CA CYS A 41 12.72 0.65 11.57
C CYS A 41 11.50 0.67 10.64
N MET A 42 11.56 1.48 9.59
CA MET A 42 10.48 1.59 8.59
C MET A 42 10.28 0.28 7.85
N ASN A 43 11.36 -0.42 7.47
CA ASN A 43 11.27 -1.73 6.83
C ASN A 43 10.55 -2.76 7.73
N ILE A 44 10.84 -2.76 9.04
CA ILE A 44 10.10 -3.62 9.99
C ILE A 44 8.63 -3.24 10.05
N ILE A 45 8.30 -1.96 10.24
CA ILE A 45 6.90 -1.51 10.38
C ILE A 45 6.08 -1.87 9.14
N TYR A 46 6.54 -1.44 7.96
CA TYR A 46 5.83 -1.68 6.71
C TYR A 46 5.82 -3.17 6.34
N GLY A 47 6.94 -3.86 6.51
CA GLY A 47 7.06 -5.29 6.22
C GLY A 47 6.16 -6.15 7.12
N CYS A 48 6.10 -5.86 8.42
CA CYS A 48 5.18 -6.52 9.33
C CYS A 48 3.73 -6.28 8.95
N LEU A 49 3.35 -5.09 8.50
CA LEU A 49 1.98 -4.80 8.07
C LEU A 49 1.64 -5.50 6.75
N ARG A 50 2.53 -5.46 5.75
CA ARG A 50 2.37 -6.18 4.47
C ARG A 50 2.16 -7.68 4.68
N LYS A 51 3.07 -8.30 5.43
CA LYS A 51 3.13 -9.75 5.63
C LYS A 51 2.34 -10.25 6.84
N ARG A 52 1.55 -9.39 7.49
CA ARG A 52 0.90 -9.72 8.77
C ARG A 52 0.01 -10.96 8.69
N VAL A 53 -0.80 -11.10 7.65
CA VAL A 53 -1.71 -12.25 7.50
C VAL A 53 -0.93 -13.55 7.39
N SER A 54 0.12 -13.57 6.57
CA SER A 54 1.04 -14.72 6.46
C SER A 54 1.77 -15.00 7.78
N ILE A 55 2.30 -13.96 8.43
CA ILE A 55 3.03 -14.08 9.70
C ILE A 55 2.13 -14.62 10.81
N ASP A 56 0.91 -14.10 10.93
CA ASP A 56 -0.05 -14.51 11.97
C ASP A 56 -0.48 -15.96 11.75
N PHE A 57 -0.64 -16.39 10.50
CA PHE A 57 -0.85 -17.81 10.17
C PHE A 57 0.32 -18.67 10.66
N GLU A 58 1.57 -18.29 10.35
CA GLU A 58 2.75 -19.05 10.80
C GLU A 58 2.87 -19.12 12.33
N LEU A 59 2.62 -18.00 13.01
CA LEU A 59 2.66 -17.94 14.47
C LEU A 59 1.52 -18.76 15.09
N SER A 60 0.35 -18.82 14.46
CA SER A 60 -0.81 -19.56 14.97
C SER A 60 -0.56 -21.07 15.09
N ARG A 61 0.34 -21.63 14.28
CA ARG A 61 0.79 -23.04 14.38
C ARG A 61 1.39 -23.37 15.75
N PHE A 62 1.90 -22.36 16.45
CA PHE A 62 2.62 -22.50 17.72
C PHE A 62 1.93 -21.81 18.90
N LEU A 63 0.76 -21.21 18.66
CA LEU A 63 0.02 -20.41 19.65
C LEU A 63 -1.41 -20.93 19.81
N THR A 64 -1.82 -21.18 21.04
CA THR A 64 -3.16 -21.73 21.31
C THR A 64 -4.26 -20.65 21.38
N LYS A 65 -3.94 -19.41 21.78
CA LYS A 65 -4.90 -18.29 21.91
C LYS A 65 -4.22 -16.92 21.68
N PRO A 66 -3.76 -16.61 20.46
CA PRO A 66 -2.99 -15.39 20.18
C PRO A 66 -3.74 -14.10 20.53
N SER A 67 -5.07 -14.08 20.39
CA SER A 67 -5.91 -12.91 20.72
C SER A 67 -5.93 -12.51 22.20
N LYS A 68 -5.49 -13.39 23.11
CA LYS A 68 -5.38 -13.09 24.55
C LYS A 68 -4.04 -12.48 24.94
N LEU A 69 -3.07 -12.46 24.02
CA LEU A 69 -1.76 -11.89 24.30
C LEU A 69 -1.81 -10.35 24.24
N PRO A 70 -1.04 -9.64 25.08
CA PRO A 70 -0.87 -8.21 24.93
C PRO A 70 -0.33 -7.86 23.53
N HIS A 71 -0.79 -6.75 22.95
CA HIS A 71 -0.33 -6.30 21.62
C HIS A 71 1.19 -6.24 21.50
N ALA A 72 1.88 -5.81 22.56
CA ALA A 72 3.35 -5.77 22.58
C ALA A 72 3.98 -7.17 22.46
N VAL A 73 3.38 -8.20 23.05
CA VAL A 73 3.89 -9.59 22.95
C VAL A 73 3.66 -10.13 21.55
N LEU A 74 2.46 -9.94 21.01
CA LEU A 74 2.13 -10.39 19.66
C LEU A 74 2.95 -9.67 18.59
N ASN A 75 3.18 -8.36 18.73
CA ASN A 75 4.00 -7.61 17.80
C ASN A 75 5.50 -7.93 17.94
N ALA A 76 6.00 -8.30 19.13
CA ALA A 76 7.37 -8.82 19.23
C ALA A 76 7.54 -10.14 18.48
N LEU A 77 6.55 -11.04 18.56
CA LEU A 77 6.51 -12.27 17.76
C LEU A 77 6.46 -11.95 16.26
N ARG A 78 5.58 -11.04 15.82
CA ARG A 78 5.46 -10.64 14.42
C ARG A 78 6.74 -10.03 13.87
N ILE A 79 7.39 -9.15 14.63
CA ILE A 79 8.69 -8.55 14.27
C ILE A 79 9.78 -9.62 14.16
N GLY A 80 9.81 -10.57 15.09
CA GLY A 80 10.75 -11.70 15.05
C GLY A 80 10.53 -12.58 13.83
N ALA A 81 9.29 -13.01 13.60
CA ALA A 81 8.90 -13.81 12.45
C ALA A 81 9.16 -13.09 11.12
N PHE A 82 8.87 -11.79 11.03
CA PHE A 82 9.16 -11.00 9.84
C PHE A 82 10.66 -11.01 9.49
N GLN A 83 11.52 -10.79 10.50
CA GLN A 83 12.96 -10.82 10.30
C GLN A 83 13.45 -12.21 9.88
N ILE A 84 12.97 -13.28 10.53
CA ILE A 84 13.36 -14.66 10.22
C ILE A 84 12.94 -15.05 8.79
N LEU A 85 11.70 -14.74 8.40
CA LEU A 85 11.11 -15.23 7.15
C LEU A 85 11.43 -14.35 5.93
N TYR A 86 11.62 -13.04 6.12
CA TYR A 86 11.68 -12.09 5.00
C TYR A 86 12.94 -11.20 5.00
N MET A 87 13.78 -11.21 6.05
CA MET A 87 15.00 -10.40 6.10
C MET A 87 16.25 -11.27 6.05
N LYS A 88 16.64 -11.71 4.85
CA LYS A 88 17.81 -12.58 4.62
C LYS A 88 19.13 -12.07 5.21
N SER A 89 19.27 -10.76 5.38
CA SER A 89 20.48 -10.14 5.95
C SER A 89 20.54 -10.20 7.49
N ILE A 90 19.47 -10.60 8.16
CA ILE A 90 19.41 -10.67 9.62
C ILE A 90 19.53 -12.14 10.06
N PRO A 91 20.59 -12.52 10.78
CA PRO A 91 20.72 -13.88 11.31
C PRO A 91 19.54 -14.24 12.22
N GLU A 92 19.03 -15.47 12.09
CA GLU A 92 17.87 -15.95 12.85
C GLU A 92 18.05 -15.81 14.37
N TYR A 93 19.25 -16.12 14.89
CA TYR A 93 19.56 -15.98 16.31
C TYR A 93 19.47 -14.52 16.79
N ALA A 94 19.83 -13.56 15.92
CA ALA A 94 19.79 -12.14 16.24
C ALA A 94 18.34 -11.61 16.21
N ALA A 95 17.53 -12.05 15.24
CA ALA A 95 16.10 -11.77 15.18
C ALA A 95 15.38 -12.32 16.42
N LEU A 96 15.67 -13.56 16.80
CA LEU A 96 15.09 -14.20 17.99
C LEU A 96 15.49 -13.48 19.27
N LYS A 97 16.81 -13.28 19.51
CA LYS A 97 17.30 -12.66 20.75
C LYS A 97 16.72 -11.25 20.91
N SER A 98 16.78 -10.44 19.86
CA SER A 98 16.25 -9.08 19.91
C SER A 98 14.73 -9.04 20.16
N SER A 99 13.97 -10.02 19.66
CA SER A 99 12.53 -10.13 19.91
C SER A 99 12.22 -10.46 21.37
N VAL A 100 13.02 -11.32 21.99
CA VAL A 100 12.92 -11.64 23.43
C VAL A 100 13.30 -10.43 24.29
N ASP A 101 14.35 -9.71 23.90
CA ASP A 101 14.86 -8.56 24.65
C ASP A 101 13.88 -7.36 24.65
N MET A 102 12.95 -7.28 23.69
CA MET A 102 11.88 -6.27 23.66
C MET A 102 10.81 -6.48 24.74
N ILE A 103 10.71 -7.67 25.33
CA ILE A 103 9.67 -8.00 26.31
C ILE A 103 10.18 -7.78 27.72
N GLY A 104 9.46 -7.05 28.56
CA GLY A 104 9.86 -6.84 29.97
C GLY A 104 9.54 -8.03 30.88
N VAL A 105 8.41 -8.69 30.64
CA VAL A 105 7.86 -9.73 31.53
C VAL A 105 8.49 -11.09 31.25
N LYS A 106 9.04 -11.73 32.30
CA LYS A 106 9.79 -13.00 32.20
C LYS A 106 8.99 -14.13 31.55
N GLU A 107 7.70 -14.26 31.89
CA GLU A 107 6.81 -15.27 31.31
C GLU A 107 6.71 -15.13 29.79
N PHE A 108 6.44 -13.91 29.31
CA PHE A 108 6.32 -13.64 27.87
C PHE A 108 7.65 -13.73 27.13
N LYS A 109 8.80 -13.47 27.79
CA LYS A 109 10.13 -13.75 27.20
C LYS A 109 10.28 -15.23 26.84
N GLY A 110 9.86 -16.12 27.75
CA GLY A 110 9.88 -17.56 27.55
C GLY A 110 9.01 -17.99 26.36
N LEU A 111 7.79 -17.44 26.29
CA LEU A 111 6.87 -17.66 25.18
C LEU A 111 7.46 -17.22 23.83
N VAL A 112 7.95 -15.97 23.74
CA VAL A 112 8.54 -15.42 22.50
C VAL A 112 9.71 -16.28 22.02
N ASN A 113 10.62 -16.63 22.93
CA ASN A 113 11.76 -17.50 22.60
C ASN A 113 11.30 -18.87 22.10
N ALA A 114 10.33 -19.49 22.78
CA ALA A 114 9.86 -20.83 22.43
C ALA A 114 9.18 -20.85 21.05
N VAL A 115 8.30 -19.88 20.78
CA VAL A 115 7.57 -19.79 19.51
C VAL A 115 8.50 -19.51 18.34
N LEU A 116 9.41 -18.53 18.46
CA LEU A 116 10.33 -18.19 17.38
C LEU A 116 11.35 -19.32 17.13
N ARG A 117 11.79 -20.05 18.17
CA ARG A 117 12.61 -21.26 17.97
C ARG A 117 11.88 -22.33 17.17
N LYS A 118 10.59 -22.57 17.47
CA LYS A 118 9.80 -23.53 16.70
C LYS A 118 9.68 -23.10 15.24
N LEU A 119 9.43 -21.82 14.99
CA LEU A 119 9.38 -21.29 13.63
C LEU A 119 10.70 -21.49 12.86
N ILE A 120 11.85 -21.24 13.51
CA ILE A 120 13.18 -21.49 12.92
C ILE A 120 13.37 -22.98 12.62
N ASN A 121 13.05 -23.85 13.58
CA ASN A 121 13.30 -25.28 13.46
C ASN A 121 12.37 -25.97 12.45
N GLU A 122 11.10 -25.60 12.40
CA GLU A 122 10.10 -26.21 11.51
C GLU A 122 10.01 -25.52 10.15
N GLY A 123 10.46 -24.27 10.04
CA GLY A 123 10.32 -23.48 8.82
C GLY A 123 8.88 -23.03 8.51
N PRO A 124 8.69 -22.27 7.41
CA PRO A 124 7.37 -21.87 6.95
C PRO A 124 6.54 -23.07 6.49
N ALA A 125 5.21 -22.98 6.59
CA ALA A 125 4.32 -24.04 6.14
C ALA A 125 4.43 -24.24 4.62
N GLU A 126 4.51 -25.51 4.18
CA GLU A 126 4.66 -25.87 2.76
C GLU A 126 3.46 -25.45 1.89
N ARG A 127 2.25 -25.53 2.45
CA ARG A 127 1.00 -25.22 1.73
C ARG A 127 0.23 -24.13 2.47
N LYS A 128 -0.18 -23.11 1.73
CA LYS A 128 -0.94 -21.97 2.22
C LYS A 128 -2.09 -21.67 1.27
N PRO A 129 -3.29 -21.34 1.79
CA PRO A 129 -4.33 -20.73 0.98
C PRO A 129 -3.83 -19.43 0.34
N LEU A 130 -4.41 -19.03 -0.79
CA LEU A 130 -3.95 -17.90 -1.59
C LEU A 130 -3.88 -16.59 -0.79
N ASN A 131 -4.90 -16.30 0.02
CA ASN A 131 -4.94 -15.10 0.86
C ASN A 131 -3.82 -15.08 1.91
N ILE A 132 -3.44 -16.25 2.45
CA ILE A 132 -2.31 -16.37 3.37
C ILE A 132 -0.98 -16.24 2.61
N LEU A 133 -0.85 -16.87 1.44
CA LEU A 133 0.35 -16.85 0.62
C LEU A 133 0.74 -15.43 0.22
N TYR A 134 -0.22 -14.65 -0.29
CA TYR A 134 -0.01 -13.26 -0.69
C TYR A 134 -0.19 -12.27 0.47
N SER A 135 -0.65 -12.72 1.64
CA SER A 135 -0.85 -11.93 2.85
C SER A 135 -1.90 -10.82 2.72
N HIS A 136 -3.11 -11.22 2.34
CA HIS A 136 -4.30 -10.38 2.21
C HIS A 136 -5.44 -10.90 3.08
N PRO A 137 -6.36 -10.03 3.53
CA PRO A 137 -7.59 -10.49 4.15
C PRO A 137 -8.43 -11.28 3.13
N GLU A 138 -9.03 -12.37 3.59
CA GLU A 138 -9.75 -13.32 2.72
C GLU A 138 -10.88 -12.65 1.92
N TRP A 139 -11.62 -11.74 2.55
CA TRP A 139 -12.72 -11.02 1.90
C TRP A 139 -12.26 -10.22 0.68
N LEU A 140 -11.08 -9.59 0.74
CA LEU A 140 -10.57 -8.75 -0.35
C LEU A 140 -10.11 -9.60 -1.54
N VAL A 141 -9.50 -10.75 -1.23
CA VAL A 141 -9.12 -11.73 -2.25
C VAL A 141 -10.37 -12.28 -2.93
N ASN A 142 -11.41 -12.63 -2.17
CA ASN A 142 -12.65 -13.13 -2.73
C ASN A 142 -13.36 -12.06 -3.56
N TYR A 143 -13.43 -10.82 -3.06
CA TYR A 143 -13.98 -9.68 -3.78
C TYR A 143 -13.31 -9.47 -5.14
N TRP A 144 -11.98 -9.32 -5.18
CA TRP A 144 -11.30 -9.05 -6.44
C TRP A 144 -11.34 -10.22 -7.42
N ARG A 145 -11.43 -11.46 -6.93
CA ARG A 145 -11.54 -12.65 -7.78
C ARG A 145 -12.81 -12.66 -8.64
N GLU A 146 -13.84 -11.91 -8.26
CA GLU A 146 -15.10 -11.84 -9.02
C GLU A 146 -14.98 -11.01 -10.31
N PHE A 147 -13.88 -10.28 -10.50
CA PHE A 147 -13.74 -9.32 -11.59
C PHE A 147 -12.80 -9.79 -12.70
N ALA A 148 -13.38 -10.11 -13.86
CA ALA A 148 -12.65 -10.52 -15.06
C ALA A 148 -11.81 -9.39 -15.71
N TRP A 149 -11.98 -8.13 -15.29
CA TRP A 149 -11.16 -7.01 -15.78
C TRP A 149 -9.78 -6.97 -15.12
N ILE A 150 -9.54 -7.75 -14.08
CA ILE A 150 -8.19 -7.99 -13.53
C ILE A 150 -7.52 -9.05 -14.42
N ASP A 151 -6.50 -8.63 -15.18
CA ASP A 151 -5.85 -9.48 -16.19
C ASP A 151 -4.99 -10.56 -15.54
N ASP A 152 -4.30 -10.20 -14.47
CA ASP A 152 -3.45 -11.09 -13.68
C ASP A 152 -3.75 -10.88 -12.20
N PHE A 153 -4.51 -11.80 -11.65
CA PHE A 153 -4.96 -11.72 -10.27
C PHE A 153 -3.80 -11.89 -9.28
N GLU A 154 -2.87 -12.80 -9.56
CA GLU A 154 -1.74 -13.07 -8.68
C GLU A 154 -0.73 -11.92 -8.69
N GLU A 155 -0.48 -11.32 -9.86
CA GLU A 155 0.39 -10.16 -10.00
C GLU A 155 -0.16 -8.94 -9.25
N LEU A 156 -1.48 -8.72 -9.23
CA LEU A 156 -2.09 -7.66 -8.42
C LEU A 156 -1.85 -7.90 -6.91
N LEU A 157 -2.01 -9.14 -6.46
CA LEU A 157 -1.74 -9.49 -5.06
C LEU A 157 -0.25 -9.33 -4.74
N GLU A 158 0.65 -9.73 -5.63
CA GLU A 158 2.09 -9.54 -5.46
C GLU A 158 2.48 -8.06 -5.41
N TYR A 159 1.97 -7.25 -6.34
CA TYR A 159 2.19 -5.81 -6.39
C TYR A 159 1.84 -5.12 -5.07
N ASN A 160 0.70 -5.48 -4.47
CA ASN A 160 0.26 -4.96 -3.17
C ASN A 160 1.27 -5.23 -2.04
N GLN A 161 2.17 -6.20 -2.23
CA GLN A 161 3.19 -6.60 -1.27
C GLN A 161 4.57 -5.98 -1.55
N THR A 162 4.73 -5.17 -2.61
CA THR A 162 6.01 -4.53 -2.97
C THR A 162 6.11 -3.08 -2.46
N PRO A 163 7.30 -2.61 -2.06
CA PRO A 163 7.55 -1.19 -1.80
C PRO A 163 7.08 -0.30 -2.97
N PRO A 164 6.40 0.83 -2.71
CA PRO A 164 5.97 1.69 -3.80
C PRO A 164 7.18 2.34 -4.46
N VAL A 165 7.19 2.35 -5.79
CA VAL A 165 8.09 3.20 -6.58
C VAL A 165 7.60 4.64 -6.43
N GLN A 166 8.52 5.57 -6.18
CA GLN A 166 8.18 6.99 -6.07
C GLN A 166 8.51 7.70 -7.36
N THR A 167 7.52 8.42 -7.91
CA THR A 167 7.75 9.27 -9.08
C THR A 167 8.06 10.71 -8.64
N VAL A 168 9.08 11.31 -9.23
CA VAL A 168 9.53 12.69 -8.92
C VAL A 168 9.76 13.51 -10.18
N ILE A 169 9.63 14.83 -10.06
CA ILE A 169 10.11 15.75 -11.09
C ILE A 169 11.65 15.74 -11.05
N SER A 170 12.28 15.16 -12.07
CA SER A 170 13.74 15.17 -12.18
C SER A 170 14.27 16.17 -13.18
N PHE A 171 13.44 16.80 -14.02
CA PHE A 171 13.89 17.62 -15.14
C PHE A 171 14.83 18.73 -14.68
N GLY A 172 16.07 18.71 -15.18
CA GLY A 172 17.11 19.67 -14.82
C GLY A 172 17.76 19.43 -13.45
N ARG A 173 17.38 18.36 -12.75
CA ARG A 173 17.86 17.96 -11.42
C ARG A 173 18.51 16.58 -11.40
N GLU A 174 18.70 15.93 -12.54
CA GLU A 174 19.28 14.59 -12.64
C GLU A 174 20.67 14.51 -11.98
N ASN A 175 21.53 15.49 -12.25
CA ASN A 175 22.87 15.55 -11.64
C ASN A 175 22.81 15.72 -10.11
N GLU A 176 21.81 16.45 -9.60
CA GLU A 176 21.59 16.61 -8.15
C GLU A 176 21.15 15.29 -7.52
N LEU A 177 20.22 14.57 -8.17
CA LEU A 177 19.78 13.25 -7.72
C LEU A 177 20.94 12.26 -7.66
N ILE A 178 21.77 12.19 -8.71
CA ILE A 178 22.95 11.31 -8.76
C ILE A 178 23.95 11.68 -7.65
N LYS A 179 24.26 12.97 -7.47
CA LYS A 179 25.19 13.44 -6.44
C LYS A 179 24.74 13.10 -5.02
N ASN A 180 23.43 13.06 -4.79
CA ASN A 180 22.85 12.70 -3.50
C ASN A 180 22.62 11.18 -3.35
N GLY A 181 23.03 10.35 -4.31
CA GLY A 181 22.97 8.90 -4.23
C GLY A 181 21.58 8.30 -4.51
N PHE A 182 20.74 8.99 -5.27
CA PHE A 182 19.48 8.41 -5.77
C PHE A 182 19.77 7.44 -6.91
N LEU A 183 19.05 6.31 -6.91
CA LEU A 183 18.94 5.42 -8.07
C LEU A 183 17.55 5.61 -8.66
N PHE A 184 17.49 6.03 -9.92
CA PHE A 184 16.25 6.31 -10.63
C PHE A 184 16.38 5.96 -12.11
N ASP A 185 15.25 5.77 -12.78
CA ASP A 185 15.15 5.70 -14.23
C ASP A 185 14.01 6.59 -14.72
N LYS A 186 13.97 6.93 -16.00
CA LYS A 186 12.86 7.67 -16.58
C LYS A 186 11.59 6.83 -16.55
N SER A 187 10.46 7.49 -16.34
CA SER A 187 9.18 6.81 -16.47
C SER A 187 8.94 6.39 -17.92
N GLU A 188 8.32 5.23 -18.11
CA GLU A 188 7.87 4.77 -19.42
C GLU A 188 6.64 5.57 -19.92
N TYR A 189 5.92 6.22 -18.99
CA TYR A 189 4.62 6.86 -19.22
C TYR A 189 4.69 8.39 -19.28
N SER A 190 5.77 9.01 -18.79
CA SER A 190 5.89 10.47 -18.70
C SER A 190 7.35 10.94 -18.72
N ASP A 191 7.55 12.26 -18.67
CA ASP A 191 8.87 12.90 -18.55
C ASP A 191 9.42 12.92 -17.10
N LEU A 192 8.71 12.29 -16.16
CA LEU A 192 9.14 12.13 -14.77
C LEU A 192 10.18 11.03 -14.59
N SER A 193 10.70 10.89 -13.37
CA SER A 193 11.63 9.80 -13.00
C SER A 193 11.09 8.95 -11.86
N CYS A 194 11.24 7.64 -12.01
CA CYS A 194 10.93 6.60 -11.04
C CYS A 194 12.14 6.34 -10.14
N VAL A 195 11.99 6.59 -8.83
CA VAL A 195 13.05 6.40 -7.82
C VAL A 195 12.97 5.00 -7.22
N PHE A 196 14.02 4.21 -7.40
CA PHE A 196 14.17 2.86 -6.83
C PHE A 196 14.95 2.87 -5.51
N GLN A 197 15.90 3.80 -5.36
CA GLN A 197 16.65 4.00 -4.12
C GLN A 197 16.70 5.49 -3.79
N LYS A 198 16.28 5.83 -2.57
CA LYS A 198 16.41 7.19 -2.06
C LYS A 198 17.85 7.49 -1.66
N GLY A 199 18.29 8.68 -2.03
CA GLY A 199 19.54 9.27 -1.56
C GLY A 199 19.37 10.08 -0.27
N SER A 200 20.33 10.95 0.00
CA SER A 200 20.21 11.98 1.03
C SER A 200 19.07 12.96 0.73
N SER A 201 18.58 13.64 1.76
CA SER A 201 17.50 14.64 1.59
C SER A 201 17.90 15.70 0.58
N ILE A 202 17.02 15.95 -0.39
CA ILE A 202 17.13 17.03 -1.37
C ILE A 202 16.02 18.04 -1.05
N GLU A 203 16.37 19.33 -0.98
CA GLU A 203 15.37 20.38 -0.79
C GLU A 203 14.39 20.44 -1.95
N ASN A 204 13.11 20.58 -1.65
CA ASN A 204 12.02 20.72 -2.64
C ASN A 204 11.94 19.57 -3.65
N LEU A 205 12.42 18.36 -3.33
CA LEU A 205 12.14 17.19 -4.17
C LEU A 205 10.68 16.80 -4.02
N GLN A 206 9.89 17.04 -5.08
CA GLN A 206 8.46 16.76 -5.07
C GLN A 206 8.19 15.32 -5.52
N ILE A 207 7.53 14.55 -4.65
CA ILE A 207 6.94 13.26 -5.00
C ILE A 207 5.56 13.56 -5.60
N ILE A 208 5.29 13.00 -6.77
CA ILE A 208 4.11 13.31 -7.58
C ILE A 208 3.33 12.04 -7.88
N ASP A 209 1.99 12.15 -7.85
CA ASP A 209 1.12 11.14 -8.44
C ASP A 209 1.16 11.30 -9.96
N GLU A 210 1.76 10.32 -10.63
CA GLU A 210 2.03 10.41 -12.05
C GLU A 210 0.74 10.48 -12.90
N ILE A 211 -0.36 9.86 -12.46
CA ILE A 211 -1.65 9.99 -13.16
C ILE A 211 -2.16 11.44 -13.04
N GLU A 212 -2.11 12.05 -11.86
CA GLU A 212 -2.49 13.47 -11.71
C GLU A 212 -1.63 14.37 -12.60
N TYR A 213 -0.33 14.10 -12.68
CA TYR A 213 0.58 14.82 -13.56
C TYR A 213 0.19 14.71 -15.04
N LEU A 214 -0.09 13.50 -15.52
CA LEU A 214 -0.53 13.28 -16.90
C LEU A 214 -1.86 13.99 -17.18
N LEU A 215 -2.84 13.85 -16.28
CA LEU A 215 -4.15 14.47 -16.43
C LEU A 215 -4.10 16.00 -16.42
N SER A 216 -3.17 16.60 -15.66
CA SER A 216 -2.97 18.05 -15.61
C SER A 216 -2.65 18.67 -16.98
N LYS A 217 -2.18 17.87 -17.95
CA LYS A 217 -1.86 18.29 -19.32
C LYS A 217 -3.06 18.27 -20.27
N THR A 218 -4.22 17.74 -19.86
CA THR A 218 -5.36 17.47 -20.75
C THR A 218 -6.33 18.64 -20.93
N ALA A 219 -6.14 19.76 -20.23
CA ALA A 219 -7.05 20.93 -20.18
C ALA A 219 -8.50 20.64 -19.71
N ILE A 220 -8.83 19.37 -19.42
CA ILE A 220 -10.14 18.94 -18.93
C ILE A 220 -10.13 19.02 -17.40
N PRO A 221 -11.19 19.56 -16.76
CA PRO A 221 -11.32 19.56 -15.31
C PRO A 221 -11.22 18.13 -14.74
N VAL A 222 -10.50 17.96 -13.64
CA VAL A 222 -10.28 16.65 -13.00
C VAL A 222 -10.90 16.65 -11.61
N LEU A 223 -11.82 15.71 -11.38
CA LEU A 223 -12.31 15.36 -10.05
C LEU A 223 -11.48 14.19 -9.51
N THR A 224 -10.62 14.46 -8.53
CA THR A 224 -9.87 13.40 -7.83
C THR A 224 -10.66 12.89 -6.63
N HIS A 225 -10.92 11.59 -6.62
CA HIS A 225 -11.50 10.87 -5.49
C HIS A 225 -10.48 9.90 -4.87
N LYS A 226 -10.08 10.16 -3.63
CA LYS A 226 -9.14 9.30 -2.89
C LYS A 226 -9.78 7.99 -2.44
N GLY A 227 -11.05 8.03 -2.04
CA GLY A 227 -11.84 6.87 -1.66
C GLY A 227 -11.18 5.97 -0.60
N SER A 228 -11.37 4.66 -0.76
CA SER A 228 -10.79 3.61 0.06
C SER A 228 -9.28 3.44 -0.11
N LEU A 229 -8.68 4.06 -1.14
CA LEU A 229 -7.26 3.94 -1.50
C LEU A 229 -6.83 2.47 -1.74
N THR A 230 -7.76 1.61 -2.14
CA THR A 230 -7.48 0.20 -2.48
C THR A 230 -6.48 0.05 -3.63
N GLY A 231 -6.37 1.04 -4.53
CA GLY A 231 -5.30 1.09 -5.55
C GLY A 231 -3.92 1.49 -5.02
N LYS A 232 -3.81 1.86 -3.74
CA LYS A 232 -2.57 2.32 -3.08
C LYS A 232 -2.12 1.39 -1.95
N ILE A 233 -2.67 0.18 -1.85
CA ILE A 233 -2.33 -0.80 -0.78
C ILE A 233 -0.82 -1.06 -0.69
N ASN A 234 -0.12 -1.14 -1.83
CA ASN A 234 1.33 -1.28 -1.86
C ASN A 234 2.06 -0.13 -1.12
N SER A 235 1.50 1.07 -1.07
CA SER A 235 2.08 2.22 -0.37
C SER A 235 1.51 2.40 1.06
N ILE A 236 0.33 1.84 1.32
CA ILE A 236 -0.46 2.01 2.54
C ILE A 236 -0.84 0.61 3.09
N PRO A 237 0.11 -0.21 3.55
CA PRO A 237 -0.15 -1.62 3.86
C PRO A 237 -1.04 -1.84 5.09
N TRP A 238 -1.30 -0.82 5.91
CA TRP A 238 -2.29 -0.94 6.98
C TRP A 238 -3.72 -1.08 6.46
N LEU A 239 -4.01 -0.71 5.21
CA LEU A 239 -5.33 -0.92 4.59
C LEU A 239 -5.75 -2.39 4.57
N LEU A 240 -4.78 -3.32 4.48
CA LEU A 240 -5.03 -4.76 4.57
C LEU A 240 -5.67 -5.19 5.90
N HIS A 241 -5.60 -4.34 6.93
CA HIS A 241 -6.08 -4.62 8.30
C HIS A 241 -7.18 -3.68 8.75
N THR A 242 -7.43 -2.58 8.02
CA THR A 242 -8.39 -1.54 8.43
C THR A 242 -9.56 -1.41 7.47
N LEU A 243 -9.45 -1.88 6.23
CA LEU A 243 -10.56 -1.90 5.28
C LEU A 243 -11.55 -3.01 5.65
N THR A 244 -12.83 -2.69 5.47
CA THR A 244 -13.94 -3.64 5.60
C THR A 244 -14.96 -3.34 4.49
N PRO A 245 -15.80 -4.30 4.09
CA PRO A 245 -16.86 -4.05 3.12
C PRO A 245 -17.75 -2.86 3.49
N GLU A 246 -18.09 -2.68 4.77
CA GLU A 246 -18.93 -1.57 5.23
C GLU A 246 -18.27 -0.20 5.04
N LYS A 247 -16.93 -0.13 5.07
CA LYS A 247 -16.21 1.11 4.77
C LYS A 247 -16.27 1.45 3.27
N ILE A 248 -16.25 0.44 2.39
CA ILE A 248 -16.35 0.64 0.94
C ILE A 248 -17.70 1.31 0.61
N ASP A 249 -18.80 0.86 1.22
CA ASP A 249 -20.11 1.49 1.06
C ASP A 249 -20.11 2.97 1.48
N GLY A 250 -19.36 3.30 2.55
CA GLY A 250 -19.16 4.67 3.00
C GLY A 250 -18.46 5.53 1.95
N TYR A 251 -17.38 5.02 1.36
CA TYR A 251 -16.64 5.72 0.31
C TYR A 251 -17.44 5.84 -1.00
N SER A 252 -18.24 4.84 -1.34
CA SER A 252 -19.12 4.87 -2.52
C SER A 252 -20.13 6.03 -2.45
N LYS A 253 -20.75 6.25 -1.28
CA LYS A 253 -21.65 7.39 -1.07
C LYS A 253 -20.94 8.73 -1.26
N VAL A 254 -19.71 8.84 -0.77
CA VAL A 254 -18.88 10.05 -0.97
C VAL A 254 -18.56 10.24 -2.45
N ALA A 255 -18.25 9.18 -3.19
CA ALA A 255 -18.00 9.25 -4.63
C ALA A 255 -19.22 9.79 -5.40
N VAL A 256 -20.42 9.28 -5.09
CA VAL A 256 -21.69 9.74 -5.70
C VAL A 256 -21.93 11.22 -5.41
N GLU A 257 -21.73 11.66 -4.17
CA GLU A 257 -21.90 13.07 -3.80
C GLU A 257 -20.90 13.98 -4.54
N LEU A 258 -19.63 13.58 -4.61
CA LEU A 258 -18.58 14.32 -5.30
C LEU A 258 -18.89 14.45 -6.81
N LEU A 259 -19.27 13.35 -7.47
CA LEU A 259 -19.67 13.35 -8.88
C LEU A 259 -20.89 14.25 -9.13
N GLY A 260 -21.91 14.14 -8.27
CA GLY A 260 -23.13 14.94 -8.37
C GLY A 260 -22.90 16.44 -8.16
N ASN A 261 -21.96 16.82 -7.29
CA ASN A 261 -21.60 18.23 -7.10
C ASN A 261 -20.76 18.76 -8.26
N PHE A 262 -19.74 17.99 -8.69
CA PHE A 262 -18.81 18.41 -9.75
C PHE A 262 -19.51 18.55 -11.12
N SER A 263 -20.46 17.67 -11.42
CA SER A 263 -21.25 17.71 -12.67
C SER A 263 -22.15 18.93 -12.81
N ARG A 264 -22.49 19.63 -11.71
CA ARG A 264 -23.26 20.89 -11.78
C ARG A 264 -22.43 22.07 -12.28
N GLU A 265 -21.10 21.99 -12.11
CA GLU A 265 -20.16 23.06 -12.47
C GLU A 265 -19.46 22.78 -13.82
N HIS A 266 -19.48 21.53 -14.28
CA HIS A 266 -18.73 21.07 -15.44
C HIS A 266 -19.55 20.19 -16.38
N ASN A 267 -19.70 20.63 -17.63
CA ASN A 267 -20.34 19.85 -18.70
C ASN A 267 -19.45 18.72 -19.23
N GLU A 268 -18.15 18.73 -18.91
CA GLU A 268 -17.19 17.68 -19.24
C GLU A 268 -16.08 17.66 -18.21
N PHE A 269 -15.71 16.46 -17.75
CA PHE A 269 -14.63 16.28 -16.79
C PHE A 269 -14.06 14.86 -16.78
N ILE A 270 -12.91 14.70 -16.11
CA ILE A 270 -12.30 13.40 -15.81
C ILE A 270 -12.48 13.10 -14.33
N TYR A 271 -13.11 11.96 -14.03
CA TYR A 271 -13.13 11.34 -12.72
C TYR A 271 -11.89 10.46 -12.56
N TYR A 272 -11.01 10.83 -11.62
CA TYR A 272 -9.83 10.05 -11.25
C TYR A 272 -10.00 9.48 -9.84
N SER A 273 -10.08 8.16 -9.74
CA SER A 273 -10.24 7.47 -8.47
C SER A 273 -9.02 6.62 -8.13
N GLN A 274 -8.51 6.79 -6.91
CA GLN A 274 -7.44 5.96 -6.35
C GLN A 274 -7.98 4.69 -5.67
N ALA A 275 -9.30 4.48 -5.73
CA ALA A 275 -9.94 3.24 -5.33
C ALA A 275 -9.98 2.24 -6.49
N PHE A 276 -9.82 0.96 -6.14
CA PHE A 276 -9.84 -0.19 -7.03
C PHE A 276 -11.03 -1.11 -6.70
N THR A 277 -12.21 -0.48 -6.60
CA THR A 277 -13.50 -1.08 -6.19
C THR A 277 -14.61 -0.58 -7.10
N VAL A 278 -15.54 -1.46 -7.50
CA VAL A 278 -16.62 -1.10 -8.44
C VAL A 278 -17.63 -0.13 -7.83
N GLU A 279 -17.85 -0.19 -6.52
CA GLU A 279 -18.80 0.62 -5.77
C GLU A 279 -18.43 2.10 -5.80
N GLU A 280 -17.14 2.41 -5.69
CA GLU A 280 -16.62 3.78 -5.68
C GLU A 280 -16.42 4.33 -7.09
N ASN A 281 -16.50 3.47 -8.11
CA ASN A 281 -16.16 3.79 -9.49
C ASN A 281 -17.37 3.61 -10.41
N LYS A 282 -17.46 2.45 -11.07
CA LYS A 282 -18.52 2.15 -12.03
C LYS A 282 -19.93 2.41 -11.47
N HIS A 283 -20.23 1.89 -10.27
CA HIS A 283 -21.56 2.06 -9.68
C HIS A 283 -21.83 3.53 -9.34
N ALA A 284 -20.84 4.28 -8.86
CA ALA A 284 -20.99 5.70 -8.58
C ALA A 284 -21.27 6.51 -9.86
N LEU A 285 -20.64 6.14 -10.98
CA LEU A 285 -20.89 6.73 -12.30
C LEU A 285 -22.22 6.29 -12.91
N ASP A 286 -22.72 5.09 -12.60
CA ASP A 286 -24.04 4.64 -13.06
C ASP A 286 -25.18 5.48 -12.45
N VAL A 287 -24.95 6.06 -11.27
CA VAL A 287 -25.89 6.98 -10.60
C VAL A 287 -25.85 8.38 -11.22
N LEU A 288 -24.80 8.74 -11.96
CA LEU A 288 -24.65 10.06 -12.57
C LEU A 288 -25.51 10.17 -13.84
N GLU A 289 -26.67 10.82 -13.73
CA GLU A 289 -27.60 11.00 -14.84
C GLU A 289 -27.16 12.10 -15.81
N GLY A 290 -27.49 11.93 -17.11
CA GLY A 290 -27.27 12.96 -18.13
C GLY A 290 -25.83 13.12 -18.61
N PHE A 291 -24.93 12.21 -18.24
CA PHE A 291 -23.54 12.17 -18.67
C PHE A 291 -23.23 10.85 -19.39
N GLU A 292 -22.49 10.96 -20.49
CA GLU A 292 -22.04 9.83 -21.30
C GLU A 292 -20.51 9.69 -21.21
N PRO A 293 -19.99 8.45 -21.24
CA PRO A 293 -18.56 8.20 -21.27
C PRO A 293 -17.94 8.71 -22.57
N VAL A 294 -16.80 9.38 -22.46
CA VAL A 294 -15.98 9.80 -23.59
C VAL A 294 -14.72 8.95 -23.62
N MET A 295 -14.43 8.35 -24.78
CA MET A 295 -13.27 7.49 -24.95
C MET A 295 -11.96 8.26 -24.70
N MET A 296 -11.02 7.59 -24.04
CA MET A 296 -9.69 8.12 -23.70
C MET A 296 -8.56 7.35 -24.41
N GLU A 297 -8.86 6.66 -25.51
CA GLU A 297 -7.90 5.79 -26.21
C GLU A 297 -6.65 6.55 -26.66
N ASP A 298 -6.81 7.76 -27.20
CA ASP A 298 -5.69 8.60 -27.62
C ASP A 298 -4.78 8.97 -26.43
N PHE A 299 -5.38 9.32 -25.29
CA PHE A 299 -4.64 9.63 -24.07
C PHE A 299 -3.83 8.42 -23.60
N PHE A 300 -4.41 7.23 -23.63
CA PHE A 300 -3.71 6.01 -23.24
C PHE A 300 -2.62 5.62 -24.24
N ALA A 301 -2.88 5.74 -25.54
CA ALA A 301 -1.92 5.44 -26.59
C ALA A 301 -0.69 6.37 -26.53
N GLU A 302 -0.92 7.68 -26.35
CA GLU A 302 0.15 8.69 -26.22
C GLU A 302 1.10 8.37 -25.06
N HIS A 303 0.54 7.94 -23.92
CA HIS A 303 1.29 7.66 -22.70
C HIS A 303 1.68 6.19 -22.53
N LYS A 304 1.45 5.34 -23.55
CA LYS A 304 1.73 3.88 -23.50
C LYS A 304 1.05 3.16 -22.33
N ILE A 305 -0.10 3.64 -21.91
CA ILE A 305 -0.90 3.03 -20.86
C ILE A 305 -1.83 1.98 -21.50
N SER A 306 -1.94 0.82 -20.87
CA SER A 306 -2.98 -0.16 -21.22
C SER A 306 -3.99 -0.26 -20.08
N ALA A 307 -5.27 -0.06 -20.41
CA ALA A 307 -6.35 -0.04 -19.45
C ALA A 307 -7.55 -0.87 -19.94
N ARG A 308 -8.40 -1.33 -19.01
CA ARG A 308 -9.61 -2.11 -19.30
C ARG A 308 -10.84 -1.25 -19.22
N PHE A 309 -11.50 -1.02 -20.35
CA PHE A 309 -12.76 -0.30 -20.40
C PHE A 309 -13.92 -1.19 -19.93
N ASP A 310 -14.77 -0.67 -19.03
CA ASP A 310 -15.88 -1.40 -18.43
C ASP A 310 -17.28 -0.92 -18.86
N GLY A 311 -17.33 -0.04 -19.88
CA GLY A 311 -18.53 0.63 -20.37
C GLY A 311 -18.73 2.03 -19.79
N LYS A 312 -18.01 2.42 -18.73
CA LYS A 312 -18.11 3.74 -18.10
C LYS A 312 -16.74 4.42 -17.97
N GLY A 313 -15.71 3.64 -17.72
CA GLY A 313 -14.35 4.12 -17.55
C GLY A 313 -13.36 2.98 -17.64
N TYR A 314 -12.15 3.24 -17.18
CA TYR A 314 -10.96 2.45 -17.46
C TYR A 314 -10.28 2.03 -16.16
N TRP A 315 -10.10 0.73 -15.99
CA TRP A 315 -9.30 0.13 -14.92
C TRP A 315 -7.84 0.07 -15.32
N LEU A 316 -6.97 0.73 -14.56
CA LEU A 316 -5.53 0.76 -14.78
C LEU A 316 -4.85 -0.21 -13.81
N GLN A 317 -4.08 -1.14 -14.35
CA GLN A 317 -3.43 -2.23 -13.61
C GLN A 317 -1.93 -1.96 -13.44
N PRO A 318 -1.30 -2.42 -12.35
CA PRO A 318 0.03 -1.94 -11.94
C PRO A 318 1.18 -2.27 -12.90
N TRP A 319 1.05 -3.28 -13.76
CA TRP A 319 2.06 -3.67 -14.77
C TRP A 319 1.87 -3.00 -16.14
N LYS A 320 0.81 -2.21 -16.30
CA LYS A 320 0.40 -1.59 -17.57
C LYS A 320 0.14 -0.08 -17.46
N ALA A 321 0.37 0.48 -16.28
CA ALA A 321 0.09 1.87 -15.94
C ALA A 321 1.00 2.30 -14.77
N PRO A 322 1.21 3.62 -14.57
CA PRO A 322 2.04 4.11 -13.47
C PRO A 322 1.37 3.95 -12.08
N ALA A 323 0.05 3.69 -12.03
CA ALA A 323 -0.68 3.45 -10.79
C ALA A 323 -1.87 2.50 -10.99
N THR A 324 -2.21 1.75 -9.95
CA THR A 324 -3.47 1.00 -9.87
C THR A 324 -4.61 1.96 -9.53
N CYS A 325 -5.52 2.21 -10.47
CA CYS A 325 -6.57 3.23 -10.31
C CYS A 325 -7.71 3.07 -11.32
N TYR A 326 -8.67 3.99 -11.28
CA TYR A 326 -9.77 4.09 -12.22
C TYR A 326 -9.87 5.49 -12.82
N LEU A 327 -10.10 5.57 -14.13
CA LEU A 327 -10.27 6.82 -14.87
C LEU A 327 -11.56 6.78 -15.71
N ALA A 328 -12.38 7.82 -15.63
CA ALA A 328 -13.51 8.00 -16.53
C ALA A 328 -13.61 9.44 -16.99
N ARG A 329 -13.56 9.69 -18.30
CA ARG A 329 -13.95 10.97 -18.87
C ARG A 329 -15.43 10.91 -19.21
N VAL A 330 -16.17 11.91 -18.76
CA VAL A 330 -17.62 11.99 -18.99
C VAL A 330 -17.98 13.36 -19.54
N ARG A 331 -19.00 13.41 -20.39
CA ARG A 331 -19.55 14.65 -20.97
C ARG A 331 -21.07 14.64 -20.89
N SER A 332 -21.66 15.78 -20.62
CA SER A 332 -23.11 15.94 -20.61
C SER A 332 -23.69 15.63 -21.99
N ALA A 333 -24.79 14.89 -22.04
CA ALA A 333 -25.49 14.52 -23.28
C ALA A 333 -26.31 15.67 -23.91
N ASN A 334 -26.19 16.89 -23.38
CA ASN A 334 -26.96 18.08 -23.77
C ASN A 334 -26.45 18.75 -25.06
#